data_AF-A0A7W0V9J3-F1
#
_entry.id   AF-A0A7W0V9J3-F1
#
_cell.length_a   1.000
_cell.length_b   1.000
_cell.length_c   1.000
_cell.angle_alpha   90.00
_cell.angle_beta   90.00
_cell.angle_gamma   90.00
#
_symmetry.space_group_name_H-M   'P 1'
#
loop_
_entity.id
_entity.type
_entity.pdbx_description
1 polymer ?
#
loop_
_entity_poly.entity_id
_entity_poly.type
_entity_poly.pdbx_seq_one_letter_code
_entity_poly.pdbx_strand_id
1 'polypeptide(L)'
;MALRLGGLADLDPTAVPLPVGTEVTTRVDRVLESGIREKGASARVTAVDGDHVEVLFLDGKRATFLRAEVVPRKLGVARYAQRRAAAWDQLRPCVVIDTVVGSRAWGVAEEGSDTDHRGVFVLPMAWTTGLVDPTLDLTSVDGSASYWEIGKAIRQALRADPNTLEMLFASPVVVDPLGAELVAIRHTFLSHEIYGAFGRYALSQLDRLEHNQRLAEHRITIIGWLRDDPSLELGAAAERLVDAARIVAPTRADAIARARDYIKQLYRSMYDQGVIAANDWSSLRAVAATELELPRDLRPKNAYNLIRLLDLAIRWLTGEPPEVRVSESLRPTLLAIKRGEVPMPDVMALARDLTPRLEAAREASPLPRHADVALAERVLRAAREEAARRALTATRGPWGADAPPPPEARFDD
;
A
#
# COMPACT_ATOMS: atom_id res chain seq x y z
N MET A 1 21.70 -10.44 41.81
CA MET A 1 22.56 -9.33 41.33
C MET A 1 21.74 -8.45 40.41
N ALA A 2 21.00 -7.50 41.00
CA ALA A 2 20.45 -6.37 40.30
C ALA A 2 21.61 -5.48 39.82
N LEU A 3 21.80 -5.37 38.51
CA LEU A 3 22.70 -4.42 37.88
C LEU A 3 21.95 -3.76 36.71
N ARG A 4 21.40 -2.57 37.03
CA ARG A 4 21.15 -1.38 36.18
C ARG A 4 20.14 -1.57 35.05
N LEU A 5 18.85 -1.18 35.12
CA LEU A 5 18.24 0.11 35.54
C LEU A 5 19.11 1.31 35.16
N GLY A 6 18.84 1.86 33.98
CA GLY A 6 19.45 3.09 33.47
C GLY A 6 19.03 3.51 32.05
N GLY A 7 18.42 2.62 31.24
CA GLY A 7 18.03 2.94 29.85
C GLY A 7 16.52 3.09 29.58
N LEU A 8 15.68 3.02 30.62
CA LEU A 8 14.21 3.05 30.51
C LEU A 8 13.67 4.25 31.30
N ALA A 9 13.14 5.26 30.58
CA ALA A 9 11.90 6.01 30.87
C ALA A 9 11.95 7.53 30.56
N ASP A 10 12.33 7.94 29.35
CA ASP A 10 11.94 9.27 28.82
C ASP A 10 10.64 9.21 28.00
N LEU A 11 10.13 8.00 27.76
CA LEU A 11 9.14 7.70 26.74
C LEU A 11 7.98 6.97 27.41
N ASP A 12 6.81 7.62 27.50
CA ASP A 12 5.58 6.97 27.91
C ASP A 12 5.01 6.15 26.73
N PRO A 13 5.08 4.81 26.74
CA PRO A 13 4.62 3.97 25.64
C PRO A 13 3.10 4.08 25.40
N THR A 14 2.33 4.60 26.35
CA THR A 14 0.88 4.85 26.18
C THR A 14 0.56 6.17 25.50
N ALA A 15 1.53 7.09 25.43
CA ALA A 15 1.38 8.38 24.79
C ALA A 15 2.03 8.47 23.39
N VAL A 16 2.84 7.46 23.00
CA VAL A 16 3.49 7.46 21.68
C VAL A 16 2.46 7.43 20.54
N PRO A 17 2.58 8.24 19.48
CA PRO A 17 1.70 8.08 18.33
C PRO A 17 1.77 6.66 17.76
N LEU A 18 0.66 6.11 17.28
CA LEU A 18 0.61 4.77 16.71
C LEU A 18 0.24 4.83 15.23
N PRO A 19 1.16 5.22 14.33
CA PRO A 19 0.88 5.21 12.89
C PRO A 19 0.37 3.84 12.41
N VAL A 20 -0.45 3.84 11.35
CA VAL A 20 -0.86 2.62 10.67
C VAL A 20 0.37 1.77 10.33
N GLY A 21 0.29 0.48 10.63
CA GLY A 21 1.38 -0.49 10.48
C GLY A 21 2.21 -0.72 11.75
N THR A 22 2.04 0.07 12.81
CA THR A 22 2.77 -0.09 14.08
C THR A 22 2.41 -1.43 14.75
N GLU A 23 3.42 -2.22 15.13
CA GLU A 23 3.20 -3.43 15.94
C GLU A 23 2.98 -3.06 17.41
N VAL A 24 1.85 -3.50 17.95
CA VAL A 24 1.38 -3.18 19.29
C VAL A 24 1.05 -4.43 20.09
N THR A 25 0.98 -4.26 21.40
CA THR A 25 0.57 -5.24 22.39
C THR A 25 -0.62 -4.70 23.17
N THR A 26 -1.67 -5.50 23.33
CA THR A 26 -2.86 -5.13 24.10
C THR A 26 -2.55 -5.07 25.59
N ARG A 27 -3.14 -4.12 26.31
CA ARG A 27 -2.98 -3.93 27.76
C ARG A 27 -4.19 -4.37 28.57
N VAL A 28 -5.30 -4.65 27.89
CA VAL A 28 -6.57 -5.09 28.48
C VAL A 28 -7.10 -6.26 27.67
N ASP A 29 -7.97 -7.04 28.31
CA ASP A 29 -8.76 -8.04 27.62
C ASP A 29 -9.84 -7.33 26.79
N ARG A 30 -10.08 -7.81 25.56
CA ARG A 30 -11.11 -7.27 24.68
C ARG A 30 -12.00 -8.40 24.21
N VAL A 31 -13.29 -8.27 24.49
CA VAL A 31 -14.30 -9.19 23.95
C VAL A 31 -14.48 -8.86 22.47
N LEU A 32 -14.27 -9.87 21.61
CA LEU A 32 -14.62 -9.84 20.20
C LEU A 32 -15.75 -10.85 19.95
N GLU A 33 -16.43 -10.75 18.82
CA GLU A 33 -17.45 -11.72 18.39
C GLU A 33 -16.91 -13.15 18.39
N SER A 34 -15.63 -13.31 18.07
CA SER A 34 -14.94 -14.61 18.02
C SER A 34 -14.34 -15.11 19.34
N GLY A 35 -14.61 -14.44 20.46
CA GLY A 35 -14.04 -14.75 21.78
C GLY A 35 -13.22 -13.61 22.39
N ILE A 36 -12.62 -13.86 23.55
CA ILE A 36 -11.84 -12.85 24.29
C ILE A 36 -10.40 -12.81 23.75
N ARG A 37 -9.94 -11.62 23.37
CA ARG A 37 -8.53 -11.34 23.16
C ARG A 37 -7.91 -10.89 24.46
N GLU A 38 -7.08 -11.76 25.03
CA GLU A 38 -6.39 -11.47 26.28
C GLU A 38 -5.38 -10.32 26.15
N LYS A 39 -5.14 -9.66 27.27
CA LYS A 39 -4.03 -8.74 27.47
C LYS A 39 -2.71 -9.42 27.08
N GLY A 40 -1.84 -8.69 26.38
CA GLY A 40 -0.56 -9.18 25.91
C GLY A 40 -0.59 -9.71 24.47
N ALA A 41 -1.77 -9.74 23.84
CA ALA A 41 -1.91 -10.12 22.43
C ALA A 41 -1.20 -9.11 21.51
N SER A 42 -0.49 -9.62 20.51
CA SER A 42 0.20 -8.80 19.51
C SER A 42 -0.69 -8.52 18.30
N ALA A 43 -0.70 -7.28 17.84
CA ALA A 43 -1.48 -6.84 16.70
C ALA A 43 -0.76 -5.75 15.91
N ARG A 44 -1.29 -5.39 14.75
CA ARG A 44 -0.79 -4.30 13.92
C ARG A 44 -1.87 -3.24 13.74
N VAL A 45 -1.53 -1.97 13.96
CA VAL A 45 -2.49 -0.86 13.81
C VAL A 45 -2.95 -0.75 12.36
N THR A 46 -4.25 -0.67 12.13
CA THR A 46 -4.86 -0.52 10.79
C THR A 46 -5.51 0.83 10.57
N ALA A 47 -5.98 1.47 11.64
CA ALA A 47 -6.55 2.82 11.60
C ALA A 47 -6.43 3.46 12.99
N VAL A 48 -6.41 4.79 13.03
CA VAL A 48 -6.47 5.58 14.26
C VAL A 48 -7.48 6.70 14.03
N ASP A 49 -8.45 6.81 14.94
CA ASP A 49 -9.47 7.86 14.94
C ASP A 49 -9.61 8.42 16.36
N GLY A 50 -9.00 9.59 16.59
CA GLY A 50 -8.88 10.20 17.91
C GLY A 50 -8.22 9.24 18.93
N ASP A 51 -8.94 8.92 20.00
CA ASP A 51 -8.51 7.98 21.04
C ASP A 51 -8.79 6.52 20.69
N HIS A 52 -9.34 6.21 19.51
CA HIS A 52 -9.62 4.84 19.09
C HIS A 52 -8.56 4.35 18.11
N VAL A 53 -8.06 3.15 18.34
CA VAL A 53 -7.05 2.47 17.54
C VAL A 53 -7.65 1.16 17.07
N GLU A 54 -7.85 1.03 15.76
CA GLU A 54 -8.14 -0.28 15.18
C GLU A 54 -6.84 -1.06 14.99
N VAL A 55 -6.87 -2.32 15.41
CA VAL A 55 -5.76 -3.24 15.24
C VAL A 55 -6.21 -4.50 14.51
N LEU A 56 -5.31 -5.05 13.70
CA LEU A 56 -5.42 -6.35 13.06
C LEU A 56 -4.51 -7.33 13.78
N PHE A 57 -5.10 -8.37 14.37
CA PHE A 57 -4.38 -9.48 14.97
C PHE A 57 -3.82 -10.41 13.89
N LEU A 58 -2.88 -11.27 14.28
CA LEU A 58 -2.23 -12.23 13.37
C LEU A 58 -3.22 -13.23 12.76
N ASP A 59 -4.34 -13.50 13.41
CA ASP A 59 -5.42 -14.35 12.92
C ASP A 59 -6.41 -13.60 12.00
N GLY A 60 -6.05 -12.40 11.55
CA GLY A 60 -6.85 -11.59 10.62
C GLY A 60 -8.04 -10.87 11.27
N LYS A 61 -8.25 -11.03 12.58
CA LYS A 61 -9.37 -10.39 13.27
C LYS A 61 -9.06 -8.94 13.63
N ARG A 62 -10.09 -8.11 13.60
CA ARG A 62 -9.98 -6.68 13.92
C ARG A 62 -10.63 -6.40 15.26
N ALA A 63 -10.09 -5.41 15.93
CA ALA A 63 -10.65 -4.91 17.18
C ALA A 63 -10.31 -3.44 17.35
N THR A 64 -11.20 -2.73 18.01
CA THR A 64 -10.97 -1.35 18.41
C THR A 64 -10.56 -1.32 19.87
N PHE A 65 -9.46 -0.64 20.14
CA PHE A 65 -8.96 -0.34 21.48
C PHE A 65 -8.91 1.17 21.67
N LEU A 66 -8.97 1.62 22.91
CA LEU A 66 -8.54 2.97 23.24
C LEU A 66 -7.02 3.06 23.07
N ARG A 67 -6.50 4.25 22.73
CA ARG A 67 -5.06 4.51 22.62
C ARG A 67 -4.35 4.04 23.88
N ALA A 68 -4.86 4.35 25.07
CA ALA A 68 -4.25 3.95 26.34
C ALA A 68 -4.18 2.43 26.57
N GLU A 69 -4.97 1.64 25.83
CA GLU A 69 -5.08 0.18 25.99
C GLU A 69 -4.14 -0.61 25.08
N VAL A 70 -3.36 0.05 24.24
CA VAL A 70 -2.35 -0.58 23.39
C VAL A 70 -1.00 0.11 23.55
N VAL A 71 0.09 -0.66 23.47
CA VAL A 71 1.45 -0.13 23.54
C VAL A 71 2.32 -0.74 22.45
N PRO A 72 3.34 -0.03 21.93
CA PRO A 72 4.26 -0.62 20.95
C PRO A 72 4.93 -1.88 21.51
N ARG A 73 5.05 -2.92 20.67
CA ARG A 73 5.53 -4.25 21.08
C ARG A 73 7.00 -4.27 21.56
N LYS A 74 7.85 -3.40 20.99
CA LYS A 74 9.28 -3.30 21.31
C LYS A 74 9.66 -1.84 21.49
N LEU A 75 10.65 -1.56 22.33
CA LEU A 75 11.17 -0.20 22.53
C LEU A 75 11.65 0.44 21.21
N GLY A 76 12.30 -0.33 20.33
CA GLY A 76 12.70 0.15 19.00
C GLY A 76 11.51 0.53 18.10
N VAL A 77 10.37 -0.17 18.22
CA VAL A 77 9.13 0.16 17.49
C VAL A 77 8.49 1.43 18.07
N ALA A 78 8.50 1.59 19.40
CA ALA A 78 8.04 2.81 20.06
C ALA A 78 8.88 4.03 19.64
N ARG A 79 10.21 3.90 19.67
CA ARG A 79 11.13 4.96 19.25
C ARG A 79 10.99 5.29 17.77
N TYR A 80 10.81 4.28 16.91
CA TYR A 80 10.53 4.50 15.49
C TYR A 80 9.23 5.28 15.27
N ALA A 81 8.16 4.88 15.95
CA ALA A 81 6.86 5.55 15.86
C ALA A 81 6.92 7.00 16.39
N GLN A 82 7.62 7.24 17.50
CA GLN A 82 7.85 8.58 18.02
C GLN A 82 8.69 9.43 17.06
N ARG A 83 9.82 8.89 16.54
CA ARG A 83 10.67 9.58 15.56
C ARG A 83 9.88 9.97 14.31
N ARG A 84 9.02 9.07 13.82
CA ARG A 84 8.15 9.32 12.67
C ARG A 84 7.13 10.43 12.93
N ALA A 85 6.50 10.44 14.10
CA ALA A 85 5.55 11.49 14.46
C ALA A 85 6.24 12.83 14.69
N ALA A 86 7.38 12.84 15.39
CA ALA A 86 8.19 14.04 15.56
C ALA A 86 8.64 14.61 14.21
N ALA A 87 9.09 13.75 13.28
CA ALA A 87 9.45 14.17 11.94
C ALA A 87 8.26 14.74 11.16
N TRP A 88 7.06 14.17 11.30
CA TRP A 88 5.84 14.75 10.73
C TRP A 88 5.60 16.17 11.24
N ASP A 89 5.59 16.37 12.56
CA ASP A 89 5.33 17.68 13.16
C ASP A 89 6.41 18.71 12.79
N GLN A 90 7.68 18.28 12.76
CA GLN A 90 8.83 19.16 12.51
C GLN A 90 9.04 19.50 11.03
N LEU A 91 8.84 18.53 10.12
CA LEU A 91 9.17 18.70 8.70
C LEU A 91 7.97 19.03 7.82
N ARG A 92 6.73 18.97 8.32
CA ARG A 92 5.56 19.43 7.57
C ARG A 92 5.66 20.88 7.09
N PRO A 93 6.21 21.84 7.85
CA PRO A 93 6.48 23.19 7.34
C PRO A 93 7.45 23.23 6.16
N CYS A 94 8.26 22.18 5.96
CA CYS A 94 9.22 22.06 4.85
C CYS A 94 8.61 21.44 3.58
N VAL A 95 7.28 21.29 3.51
CA VAL A 95 6.59 20.86 2.29
C VAL A 95 6.70 21.95 1.22
N VAL A 96 7.16 21.57 0.03
CA VAL A 96 7.36 22.47 -1.12
C VAL A 96 6.35 22.21 -2.24
N ILE A 97 5.75 21.03 -2.28
CA ILE A 97 4.69 20.64 -3.20
C ILE A 97 3.61 19.91 -2.40
N ASP A 98 2.35 20.29 -2.57
CA ASP A 98 1.19 19.56 -2.06
C ASP A 98 0.19 19.33 -3.19
N THR A 99 -0.26 18.10 -3.36
CA THR A 99 -1.17 17.71 -4.44
C THR A 99 -2.30 16.87 -3.90
N VAL A 100 -3.54 17.25 -4.23
CA VAL A 100 -4.69 16.37 -4.03
C VAL A 100 -4.63 15.22 -5.03
N VAL A 101 -4.65 13.99 -4.54
CA VAL A 101 -4.51 12.76 -5.33
C VAL A 101 -5.72 11.84 -5.16
N GLY A 102 -5.65 10.62 -5.70
CA GLY A 102 -6.70 9.63 -5.50
C GLY A 102 -7.99 9.99 -6.23
N SER A 103 -9.13 9.56 -5.70
CA SER A 103 -10.41 9.60 -6.43
C SER A 103 -10.76 10.97 -7.04
N ARG A 104 -10.37 12.07 -6.37
CA ARG A 104 -10.53 13.44 -6.84
C ARG A 104 -9.66 13.75 -8.08
N ALA A 105 -8.35 13.48 -8.01
CA ALA A 105 -7.44 13.70 -9.15
C ALA A 105 -7.85 12.90 -10.39
N TRP A 106 -8.36 11.69 -10.18
CA TRP A 106 -8.82 10.81 -11.25
C TRP A 106 -10.23 11.14 -11.77
N GLY A 107 -10.96 12.07 -11.15
CA GLY A 107 -12.32 12.45 -11.58
C GLY A 107 -13.41 11.41 -11.26
N VAL A 108 -13.16 10.53 -10.29
CA VAL A 108 -14.06 9.41 -9.88
C VAL A 108 -14.52 9.52 -8.43
N ALA A 109 -14.38 10.70 -7.84
CA ALA A 109 -14.90 10.98 -6.50
C ALA A 109 -16.44 10.94 -6.52
N GLU A 110 -17.00 10.26 -5.54
CA GLU A 110 -18.44 10.20 -5.22
C GLU A 110 -18.69 10.89 -3.87
N GLU A 111 -19.96 11.11 -3.52
CA GLU A 111 -20.37 11.63 -2.22
C GLU A 111 -19.77 10.77 -1.09
N GLY A 112 -19.01 11.39 -0.18
CA GLY A 112 -18.28 10.70 0.90
C GLY A 112 -16.86 10.24 0.57
N SER A 113 -16.31 10.55 -0.62
CA SER A 113 -14.92 10.21 -0.94
C SER A 113 -13.92 10.96 -0.06
N ASP A 114 -12.87 10.26 0.41
CA ASP A 114 -11.72 10.76 1.16
C ASP A 114 -10.82 11.69 0.33
N THR A 115 -10.27 12.72 0.96
CA THR A 115 -9.31 13.62 0.32
C THR A 115 -7.90 13.19 0.70
N ASP A 116 -7.20 12.62 -0.28
CA ASP A 116 -5.82 12.20 -0.11
C ASP A 116 -4.86 13.28 -0.63
N HIS A 117 -3.78 13.52 0.11
CA HIS A 117 -2.70 14.43 -0.25
C HIS A 117 -1.40 13.68 -0.47
N ARG A 118 -0.67 14.07 -1.51
CA ARG A 118 0.70 13.65 -1.74
C ARG A 118 1.56 14.83 -2.10
N GLY A 119 2.84 14.78 -1.76
CA GLY A 119 3.71 15.89 -2.09
C GLY A 119 5.17 15.64 -1.83
N VAL A 120 5.92 16.74 -1.82
CA VAL A 120 7.36 16.75 -1.66
C VAL A 120 7.76 17.72 -0.58
N PHE A 121 8.72 17.33 0.26
CA PHE A 121 9.38 18.23 1.20
C PHE A 121 10.88 18.27 0.94
N VAL A 122 11.53 19.35 1.37
CA VAL A 122 12.99 19.50 1.28
C VAL A 122 13.54 19.53 2.70
N LEU A 123 14.55 18.72 3.00
CA LEU A 123 15.17 18.73 4.32
C LEU A 123 15.89 20.07 4.59
N PRO A 124 15.73 20.66 5.79
CA PRO A 124 16.62 21.72 6.26
C PRO A 124 18.06 21.24 6.33
N MET A 125 19.03 22.14 6.12
CA MET A 125 20.45 21.78 6.11
C MET A 125 20.87 21.01 7.37
N ALA A 126 20.42 21.44 8.55
CA ALA A 126 20.74 20.81 9.83
C ALA A 126 20.32 19.33 9.92
N TRP A 127 19.28 18.92 9.18
CA TRP A 127 18.78 17.55 9.12
C TRP A 127 19.60 16.63 8.20
N THR A 128 20.56 17.18 7.46
CA THR A 128 21.39 16.44 6.50
C THR A 128 22.85 16.29 6.95
N THR A 129 23.24 16.96 8.02
CA THR A 129 24.63 17.04 8.50
C THR A 129 24.89 16.26 9.80
N GLY A 130 23.87 15.62 10.36
CA GLY A 130 23.94 14.88 11.63
C GLY A 130 24.27 13.38 11.46
N LEU A 131 24.40 12.68 12.60
CA LEU A 131 24.63 11.22 12.65
C LEU A 131 23.35 10.40 12.41
N VAL A 132 22.18 10.99 12.64
CA VAL A 132 20.89 10.32 12.42
C VAL A 132 20.58 10.34 10.92
N ASP A 133 20.21 9.18 10.38
CA ASP A 133 19.78 9.09 8.99
C ASP A 133 18.59 10.04 8.71
N PRO A 134 18.63 10.78 7.60
CA PRO A 134 17.59 11.75 7.29
C PRO A 134 16.24 11.07 7.06
N THR A 135 15.17 11.72 7.53
CA THR A 135 13.80 11.28 7.24
C THR A 135 13.49 11.46 5.76
N LEU A 136 13.05 10.38 5.10
CA LEU A 136 12.71 10.40 3.67
C LEU A 136 11.21 10.35 3.37
N ASP A 137 10.39 10.06 4.40
CA ASP A 137 8.95 9.82 4.29
C ASP A 137 8.21 10.46 5.45
N LEU A 138 7.23 11.29 5.14
CA LEU A 138 6.23 11.77 6.08
C LEU A 138 4.89 11.15 5.71
N THR A 139 4.18 10.63 6.68
CA THR A 139 2.79 10.17 6.48
C THR A 139 1.99 10.55 7.70
N SER A 140 0.79 11.08 7.46
CA SER A 140 -0.14 11.42 8.53
C SER A 140 -0.58 10.15 9.28
N VAL A 141 -1.05 10.35 10.50
CA VAL A 141 -1.49 9.24 11.37
C VAL A 141 -2.66 8.47 10.75
N ASP A 142 -3.60 9.17 10.11
CA ASP A 142 -4.75 8.62 9.40
C ASP A 142 -4.41 8.08 7.98
N GLY A 143 -3.18 8.32 7.50
CA GLY A 143 -2.72 7.90 6.17
C GLY A 143 -3.26 8.74 4.99
N SER A 144 -4.05 9.78 5.26
CA SER A 144 -4.61 10.66 4.22
C SER A 144 -3.58 11.54 3.53
N ALA A 145 -2.41 11.77 4.14
CA ALA A 145 -1.36 12.60 3.56
C ALA A 145 0.00 11.89 3.58
N SER A 146 0.73 11.94 2.45
CA SER A 146 2.06 11.34 2.32
C SER A 146 3.03 12.24 1.55
N TYR A 147 4.17 12.58 2.13
CA TYR A 147 5.19 13.42 1.50
C TYR A 147 6.53 12.69 1.43
N TRP A 148 7.24 12.87 0.33
CA TRP A 148 8.57 12.32 0.12
C TRP A 148 9.63 13.42 0.11
N GLU A 149 10.81 13.12 0.67
CA GLU A 149 11.95 14.02 0.53
C GLU A 149 12.28 14.20 -0.96
N ILE A 150 12.66 15.41 -1.39
CA ILE A 150 12.84 15.74 -2.81
C ILE A 150 13.76 14.77 -3.58
N GLY A 151 14.88 14.36 -3.00
CA GLY A 151 15.78 13.38 -3.60
C GLY A 151 15.16 11.99 -3.68
N LYS A 152 14.31 11.59 -2.72
CA LYS A 152 13.51 10.36 -2.81
C LYS A 152 12.45 10.46 -3.91
N ALA A 153 11.67 11.54 -3.94
CA ALA A 153 10.63 11.78 -4.94
C ALA A 153 11.21 11.73 -6.36
N ILE A 154 12.35 12.38 -6.60
CA ILE A 154 13.06 12.33 -7.89
C ILE A 154 13.47 10.90 -8.25
N ARG A 155 14.05 10.14 -7.32
CA ARG A 155 14.42 8.73 -7.57
C ARG A 155 13.24 7.81 -7.85
N GLN A 156 12.07 8.11 -7.29
CA GLN A 156 10.83 7.40 -7.57
C GLN A 156 10.28 7.79 -8.96
N ALA A 157 10.26 9.09 -9.27
CA ALA A 157 9.81 9.60 -10.58
C ALA A 157 10.68 9.05 -11.73
N LEU A 158 12.00 8.97 -11.56
CA LEU A 158 12.92 8.36 -12.54
C LEU A 158 12.61 6.88 -12.83
N ARG A 159 11.97 6.18 -11.90
CA ARG A 159 11.51 4.78 -12.06
C ARG A 159 10.05 4.67 -12.49
N ALA A 160 9.45 5.78 -12.88
CA ALA A 160 8.03 5.88 -13.19
C ALA A 160 7.13 5.34 -12.06
N ASP A 161 7.45 5.65 -10.80
CA ASP A 161 6.58 5.28 -9.68
C ASP A 161 5.18 5.88 -9.85
N PRO A 162 4.09 5.06 -9.87
CA PRO A 162 2.76 5.55 -10.18
C PRO A 162 2.23 6.62 -9.23
N ASN A 163 2.54 6.52 -7.94
CA ASN A 163 2.08 7.48 -6.93
C ASN A 163 2.78 8.83 -7.08
N THR A 164 4.08 8.79 -7.40
CA THR A 164 4.89 9.98 -7.60
C THR A 164 4.49 10.69 -8.90
N LEU A 165 4.30 9.95 -9.99
CA LEU A 165 3.85 10.54 -11.24
C LEU A 165 2.41 11.06 -11.14
N GLU A 166 1.50 10.36 -10.45
CA GLU A 166 0.16 10.90 -10.15
C GLU A 166 0.25 12.26 -9.44
N MET A 167 1.08 12.37 -8.40
CA MET A 167 1.28 13.61 -7.65
C MET A 167 1.85 14.75 -8.51
N LEU A 168 2.77 14.45 -9.45
CA LEU A 168 3.37 15.47 -10.32
C LEU A 168 2.44 15.90 -11.47
N PHE A 169 1.59 14.99 -11.98
CA PHE A 169 0.76 15.21 -13.16
C PHE A 169 -0.73 15.49 -12.88
N ALA A 170 -1.17 15.39 -11.62
CA ALA A 170 -2.53 15.80 -11.24
C ALA A 170 -2.66 17.33 -11.27
N SER A 171 -2.62 17.99 -10.12
CA SER A 171 -2.66 19.45 -10.03
C SER A 171 -1.81 19.90 -8.85
N PRO A 172 -0.48 19.84 -8.97
CA PRO A 172 0.42 20.14 -7.87
C PRO A 172 0.35 21.62 -7.49
N VAL A 173 0.19 21.88 -6.20
CA VAL A 173 0.30 23.21 -5.61
C VAL A 173 1.76 23.38 -5.18
N VAL A 174 2.45 24.35 -5.80
CA VAL A 174 3.80 24.75 -5.39
C VAL A 174 3.67 25.65 -4.16
N VAL A 175 4.09 25.13 -3.01
CA VAL A 175 4.03 25.82 -1.71
C VAL A 175 5.22 26.75 -1.51
N ASP A 176 6.39 26.36 -2.04
CA ASP A 176 7.63 27.15 -2.01
C ASP A 176 8.35 27.06 -3.38
N PRO A 177 9.06 28.11 -3.83
CA PRO A 177 9.87 28.07 -5.05
C PRO A 177 10.81 26.88 -5.20
N LEU A 178 11.29 26.28 -4.10
CA LEU A 178 12.09 25.05 -4.10
C LEU A 178 11.38 23.87 -4.82
N GLY A 179 10.05 23.85 -4.82
CA GLY A 179 9.25 22.82 -5.51
C GLY A 179 8.98 23.15 -6.99
N ALA A 180 9.14 24.41 -7.41
CA ALA A 180 8.75 24.87 -8.74
C ALA A 180 9.56 24.18 -9.85
N GLU A 181 10.87 24.05 -9.66
CA GLU A 181 11.75 23.42 -10.64
C GLU A 181 11.42 21.94 -10.86
N LEU A 182 11.11 21.20 -9.78
CA LEU A 182 10.70 19.80 -9.89
C LEU A 182 9.40 19.66 -10.69
N VAL A 183 8.41 20.51 -10.42
CA VAL A 183 7.16 20.53 -11.20
C VAL A 183 7.45 20.89 -12.65
N ALA A 184 8.33 21.86 -12.92
CA ALA A 184 8.68 22.29 -14.27
C ALA A 184 9.28 21.17 -15.12
N ILE A 185 10.13 20.32 -14.51
CA ILE A 185 10.76 19.20 -15.23
C ILE A 185 9.91 17.93 -15.28
N ARG A 186 8.70 17.90 -14.72
CA ARG A 186 7.91 16.65 -14.55
C ARG A 186 7.78 15.78 -15.82
N HIS A 187 7.68 16.41 -17.00
CA HIS A 187 7.57 15.73 -18.29
C HIS A 187 8.81 14.88 -18.63
N THR A 188 9.97 15.20 -18.08
CA THR A 188 11.21 14.44 -18.33
C THR A 188 11.27 13.11 -17.58
N PHE A 189 10.32 12.85 -16.67
CA PHE A 189 10.17 11.56 -16.00
C PHE A 189 9.35 10.54 -16.82
N LEU A 190 8.63 11.00 -17.87
CA LEU A 190 7.89 10.11 -18.76
C LEU A 190 8.86 9.33 -19.64
N SER A 191 8.81 8.00 -19.58
CA SER A 191 9.70 7.11 -20.32
C SER A 191 9.07 5.72 -20.50
N HIS A 192 9.75 4.84 -21.25
CA HIS A 192 9.33 3.44 -21.43
C HIS A 192 9.20 2.65 -20.11
N GLU A 193 9.77 3.14 -19.00
CA GLU A 193 9.60 2.54 -17.67
C GLU A 193 8.12 2.48 -17.23
N ILE A 194 7.26 3.36 -17.77
CA ILE A 194 5.80 3.34 -17.52
C ILE A 194 5.20 1.98 -17.86
N TYR A 195 5.63 1.34 -18.95
CA TYR A 195 5.14 0.01 -19.32
C TYR A 195 5.41 -1.03 -18.22
N GLY A 196 6.58 -0.96 -17.57
CA GLY A 196 6.93 -1.84 -16.47
C GLY A 196 6.19 -1.50 -15.18
N ALA A 197 6.26 -0.24 -14.76
CA ALA A 197 5.78 0.22 -13.45
C ALA A 197 4.25 0.29 -13.36
N PHE A 198 3.56 0.58 -14.47
CA PHE A 198 2.11 0.64 -14.52
C PHE A 198 1.56 -0.63 -15.16
N GLY A 199 1.95 -0.89 -16.41
CA GLY A 199 1.39 -1.92 -17.27
C GLY A 199 1.56 -3.34 -16.73
N ARG A 200 2.81 -3.84 -16.75
CA ARG A 200 3.14 -5.20 -16.29
C ARG A 200 2.78 -5.42 -14.82
N TYR A 201 2.99 -4.42 -13.98
CA TYR A 201 2.54 -4.47 -12.59
C TYR A 201 1.03 -4.69 -12.51
N ALA A 202 0.23 -3.90 -13.22
CA ALA A 202 -1.22 -4.00 -13.16
C ALA A 202 -1.74 -5.35 -13.66
N LEU A 203 -1.20 -5.86 -14.77
CA LEU A 203 -1.54 -7.21 -15.28
C LEU A 203 -1.21 -8.30 -14.26
N SER A 204 0.00 -8.29 -13.70
CA SER A 204 0.39 -9.28 -12.68
C SER A 204 -0.49 -9.22 -11.43
N GLN A 205 -0.91 -8.02 -11.02
CA GLN A 205 -1.84 -7.86 -9.90
C GLN A 205 -3.25 -8.36 -10.23
N LEU A 206 -3.74 -8.14 -11.45
CA LEU A 206 -5.03 -8.65 -11.91
C LEU A 206 -5.05 -10.17 -11.95
N ASP A 207 -4.00 -10.81 -12.48
CA ASP A 207 -3.85 -12.27 -12.46
C ASP A 207 -3.88 -12.83 -11.03
N ARG A 208 -3.19 -12.15 -10.10
CA ARG A 208 -3.20 -12.51 -8.68
C ARG A 208 -4.59 -12.34 -8.07
N LEU A 209 -5.32 -11.29 -8.42
CA LEU A 209 -6.70 -11.07 -7.96
C LEU A 209 -7.64 -12.17 -8.49
N GLU A 210 -7.57 -12.52 -9.77
CA GLU A 210 -8.38 -13.60 -10.35
C GLU A 210 -8.06 -14.96 -9.71
N HIS A 211 -6.79 -15.24 -9.44
CA HIS A 211 -6.38 -16.45 -8.74
C HIS A 211 -6.95 -16.51 -7.32
N ASN A 212 -6.81 -15.42 -6.55
CA ASN A 212 -7.34 -15.34 -5.18
C ASN A 212 -8.86 -15.44 -5.13
N GLN A 213 -9.56 -14.88 -6.12
CA GLN A 213 -11.01 -15.00 -6.22
C GLN A 213 -11.45 -16.44 -6.40
N ARG A 214 -10.84 -17.14 -7.36
CA ARG A 214 -11.12 -18.56 -7.58
C ARG A 214 -10.84 -19.35 -6.29
N LEU A 215 -9.80 -19.00 -5.54
CA LEU A 215 -9.47 -19.69 -4.29
C LEU A 215 -10.59 -19.48 -3.26
N ALA A 216 -11.12 -18.27 -3.16
CA ALA A 216 -12.24 -17.96 -2.28
C ALA A 216 -13.53 -18.69 -2.69
N GLU A 217 -13.86 -18.73 -3.98
CA GLU A 217 -15.03 -19.44 -4.52
C GLU A 217 -14.94 -20.95 -4.26
N HIS A 218 -13.82 -21.57 -4.61
CA HIS A 218 -13.61 -23.00 -4.39
C HIS A 218 -13.50 -23.36 -2.90
N ARG A 219 -13.01 -22.44 -2.05
CA ARG A 219 -13.03 -22.61 -0.59
C ARG A 219 -14.44 -22.78 -0.05
N ILE A 220 -15.39 -21.97 -0.50
CA ILE A 220 -16.81 -22.12 -0.11
C ILE A 220 -17.33 -23.49 -0.54
N THR A 221 -17.06 -23.87 -1.79
CA THR A 221 -17.51 -25.16 -2.35
C THR A 221 -16.91 -26.36 -1.60
N ILE A 222 -15.60 -26.37 -1.37
CA ILE A 222 -14.89 -27.48 -0.71
C ILE A 222 -15.31 -27.58 0.76
N ILE A 223 -15.44 -26.46 1.47
CA ILE A 223 -15.96 -26.46 2.85
C ILE A 223 -17.39 -26.99 2.88
N GLY A 224 -18.23 -26.63 1.92
CA GLY A 224 -19.57 -27.21 1.77
C GLY A 224 -19.54 -28.73 1.64
N TRP A 225 -18.70 -29.27 0.74
CA TRP A 225 -18.56 -30.72 0.59
C TRP A 225 -18.05 -31.41 1.85
N LEU A 226 -17.13 -30.79 2.59
CA LEU A 226 -16.60 -31.31 3.84
C LEU A 226 -17.61 -31.26 4.98
N ARG A 227 -18.56 -30.31 4.95
CA ARG A 227 -19.69 -30.27 5.90
C ARG A 227 -20.70 -31.38 5.61
N ASP A 228 -20.99 -31.60 4.33
CA ASP A 228 -21.91 -32.65 3.89
C ASP A 228 -21.33 -34.06 4.10
N ASP A 229 -20.02 -34.21 3.86
CA ASP A 229 -19.28 -35.46 4.03
C ASP A 229 -17.92 -35.21 4.71
N PRO A 230 -17.87 -35.25 6.06
CA PRO A 230 -16.64 -35.06 6.82
C PRO A 230 -15.58 -36.14 6.57
N SER A 231 -15.93 -37.25 5.92
CA SER A 231 -15.02 -38.34 5.57
C SER A 231 -14.36 -38.18 4.20
N LEU A 232 -14.73 -37.14 3.44
CA LEU A 232 -14.22 -36.91 2.09
C LEU A 232 -12.70 -36.76 2.07
N GLU A 233 -12.06 -37.64 1.29
CA GLU A 233 -10.62 -37.67 1.10
C GLU A 233 -10.16 -36.67 0.02
N LEU A 234 -8.93 -36.16 0.15
CA LEU A 234 -8.37 -35.15 -0.75
C LEU A 234 -8.43 -35.56 -2.24
N GLY A 235 -8.20 -36.85 -2.53
CA GLY A 235 -8.28 -37.38 -3.90
C GLY A 235 -9.68 -37.24 -4.50
N ALA A 236 -10.71 -37.63 -3.75
CA ALA A 236 -12.10 -37.54 -4.16
C ALA A 236 -12.57 -36.07 -4.24
N ALA A 237 -12.13 -35.21 -3.31
CA ALA A 237 -12.39 -33.77 -3.39
C ALA A 237 -11.76 -33.15 -4.65
N ALA A 238 -10.53 -33.57 -5.01
CA ALA A 238 -9.88 -33.11 -6.23
C ALA A 238 -10.64 -33.55 -7.49
N GLU A 239 -11.14 -34.79 -7.54
CA GLU A 239 -11.99 -35.26 -8.64
C GLU A 239 -13.27 -34.44 -8.77
N ARG A 240 -13.99 -34.21 -7.66
CA ARG A 240 -15.19 -33.35 -7.64
C ARG A 240 -14.87 -31.92 -8.10
N LEU A 241 -13.71 -31.39 -7.73
CA LEU A 241 -13.28 -30.04 -8.13
C LEU A 241 -13.00 -29.94 -9.62
N VAL A 242 -12.49 -30.99 -10.28
CA VAL A 242 -12.32 -30.96 -11.74
C VAL A 242 -13.65 -30.67 -12.44
N ASP A 243 -14.74 -31.30 -12.00
CA ASP A 243 -16.06 -31.13 -12.61
C ASP A 243 -16.69 -29.79 -12.21
N ALA A 244 -16.63 -29.44 -10.93
CA ALA A 244 -17.20 -28.20 -10.41
C ALA A 244 -16.54 -26.94 -11.01
N ALA A 245 -15.21 -26.94 -11.14
CA ALA A 245 -14.43 -25.82 -11.66
C ALA A 245 -14.14 -25.93 -13.17
N ARG A 246 -14.63 -26.99 -13.83
CA ARG A 246 -14.39 -27.29 -15.26
C ARG A 246 -12.91 -27.18 -15.65
N ILE A 247 -12.04 -27.82 -14.86
CA ILE A 247 -10.58 -27.71 -15.03
C ILE A 247 -10.15 -28.36 -16.35
N VAL A 248 -9.66 -27.53 -17.27
CA VAL A 248 -9.13 -27.98 -18.56
C VAL A 248 -7.67 -28.40 -18.41
N ALA A 249 -7.34 -29.61 -18.86
CA ALA A 249 -5.99 -30.15 -18.93
C ALA A 249 -5.87 -31.19 -20.06
N PRO A 250 -4.66 -31.55 -20.53
CA PRO A 250 -4.47 -32.52 -21.61
C PRO A 250 -5.12 -33.89 -21.33
N THR A 251 -5.08 -34.34 -20.08
CA THR A 251 -5.76 -35.57 -19.64
C THR A 251 -6.58 -35.34 -18.36
N ARG A 252 -7.51 -36.25 -18.06
CA ARG A 252 -8.25 -36.22 -16.79
C ARG A 252 -7.33 -36.39 -15.58
N ALA A 253 -6.29 -37.21 -15.69
CA ALA A 253 -5.30 -37.38 -14.64
C ALA A 253 -4.55 -36.06 -14.36
N ASP A 254 -4.18 -35.32 -15.41
CA ASP A 254 -3.56 -33.99 -15.27
C ASP A 254 -4.53 -32.99 -14.62
N ALA A 255 -5.81 -33.04 -14.98
CA ALA A 255 -6.83 -32.19 -14.38
C ALA A 255 -6.99 -32.47 -12.87
N ILE A 256 -7.00 -33.74 -12.47
CA ILE A 256 -7.05 -34.15 -11.06
C ILE A 256 -5.78 -33.72 -10.32
N ALA A 257 -4.61 -33.85 -10.94
CA ALA A 257 -3.35 -33.40 -10.35
C ALA A 257 -3.36 -31.87 -10.12
N ARG A 258 -3.81 -31.08 -11.10
CA ARG A 258 -4.00 -29.63 -10.97
C ARG A 258 -5.00 -29.27 -9.87
N ALA A 259 -6.15 -29.95 -9.85
CA ALA A 259 -7.17 -29.76 -8.82
C ALA A 259 -6.62 -30.04 -7.42
N ARG A 260 -5.84 -31.12 -7.28
CA ARG A 260 -5.18 -31.48 -6.02
C ARG A 260 -4.21 -30.39 -5.58
N ASP A 261 -3.30 -29.95 -6.44
CA ASP A 261 -2.33 -28.90 -6.10
C ASP A 261 -3.01 -27.58 -5.78
N TYR A 262 -4.13 -27.29 -6.43
CA TYR A 262 -4.97 -26.14 -6.13
C TYR A 262 -5.58 -26.21 -4.72
N ILE A 263 -6.12 -27.37 -4.31
CA ILE A 263 -6.60 -27.59 -2.93
C ILE A 263 -5.44 -27.41 -1.92
N LYS A 264 -4.21 -27.82 -2.29
CA LYS A 264 -3.04 -27.58 -1.43
C LYS A 264 -2.70 -26.10 -1.28
N GLN A 265 -2.82 -25.33 -2.35
CA GLN A 265 -2.63 -23.87 -2.28
C GLN A 265 -3.69 -23.22 -1.37
N LEU A 266 -4.93 -23.71 -1.43
CA LEU A 266 -6.02 -23.24 -0.58
C LEU A 266 -5.75 -23.47 0.90
N TYR A 267 -5.43 -24.71 1.33
CA TYR A 267 -5.17 -24.95 2.76
C TYR A 267 -3.85 -24.30 3.21
N ARG A 268 -2.86 -24.13 2.33
CA ARG A 268 -1.65 -23.35 2.62
C ARG A 268 -2.01 -21.88 2.90
N SER A 269 -2.80 -21.27 2.03
CA SER A 269 -3.25 -19.90 2.21
C SER A 269 -4.06 -19.73 3.50
N MET A 270 -4.90 -20.70 3.85
CA MET A 270 -5.65 -20.69 5.12
C MET A 270 -4.73 -20.86 6.33
N TYR A 271 -3.68 -21.67 6.22
CA TYR A 271 -2.68 -21.82 7.27
C TYR A 271 -1.87 -20.53 7.47
N ASP A 272 -1.42 -19.91 6.39
CA ASP A 272 -0.67 -18.64 6.44
C ASP A 272 -1.52 -17.49 7.03
N GLN A 273 -2.85 -17.56 6.88
CA GLN A 273 -3.81 -16.65 7.50
C GLN A 273 -4.17 -17.02 8.96
N GLY A 274 -3.65 -18.13 9.48
CA GLY A 274 -3.97 -18.63 10.83
C GLY A 274 -5.37 -19.22 10.98
N VAL A 275 -6.06 -19.51 9.87
CA VAL A 275 -7.44 -20.05 9.85
C VAL A 275 -7.45 -21.55 10.17
N ILE A 276 -6.40 -22.29 9.80
CA ILE A 276 -6.27 -23.72 10.10
C ILE A 276 -4.98 -23.99 10.89
N ALA A 277 -4.99 -25.03 11.73
CA ALA A 277 -3.90 -25.32 12.67
C ALA A 277 -2.61 -25.82 12.00
N ALA A 278 -2.72 -26.54 10.88
CA ALA A 278 -1.59 -27.01 10.10
C ALA A 278 -1.89 -26.95 8.60
N ASN A 279 -0.83 -26.92 7.80
CA ASN A 279 -0.87 -26.87 6.34
C ASN A 279 -1.19 -28.25 5.73
N ASP A 280 -2.35 -28.82 6.09
CA ASP A 280 -2.79 -30.16 5.67
C ASP A 280 -4.32 -30.30 5.52
N TRP A 281 -4.74 -31.40 4.87
CA TRP A 281 -6.14 -31.72 4.61
C TRP A 281 -6.94 -31.98 5.89
N SER A 282 -6.33 -32.62 6.89
CA SER A 282 -6.97 -32.89 8.18
C SER A 282 -7.38 -31.62 8.91
N SER A 283 -6.53 -30.60 8.89
CA SER A 283 -6.81 -29.31 9.52
C SER A 283 -7.92 -28.57 8.78
N LEU A 284 -7.95 -28.64 7.44
CA LEU A 284 -9.06 -28.10 6.66
C LEU A 284 -10.39 -28.82 6.97
N ARG A 285 -10.38 -30.15 7.08
CA ARG A 285 -11.55 -30.96 7.50
C ARG A 285 -12.06 -30.57 8.88
N ALA A 286 -11.16 -30.46 9.85
CA ALA A 286 -11.50 -30.09 11.22
C ALA A 286 -12.16 -28.72 11.30
N VAL A 287 -11.64 -27.76 10.53
CA VAL A 287 -12.17 -26.40 10.45
C VAL A 287 -13.48 -26.34 9.67
N ALA A 288 -13.66 -27.12 8.60
CA ALA A 288 -14.95 -27.15 7.87
C ALA A 288 -16.15 -27.58 8.75
N ALA A 289 -15.90 -28.39 9.78
CA ALA A 289 -16.91 -28.83 10.74
C ALA A 289 -17.37 -27.72 11.72
N THR A 290 -16.71 -26.56 11.73
CA THR A 290 -17.08 -25.41 12.55
C THR A 290 -17.73 -24.30 11.71
N GLU A 291 -18.37 -23.37 12.41
CA GLU A 291 -18.91 -22.15 11.81
C GLU A 291 -17.74 -21.19 11.52
N LEU A 292 -17.35 -21.09 10.25
CA LEU A 292 -16.36 -20.09 9.82
C LEU A 292 -17.06 -18.86 9.28
N GLU A 293 -16.76 -17.73 9.91
CA GLU A 293 -16.79 -16.44 9.22
C GLU A 293 -15.59 -16.38 8.27
N LEU A 294 -15.87 -16.64 7.00
CA LEU A 294 -14.86 -16.51 5.96
C LEU A 294 -14.68 -15.02 5.63
N PRO A 295 -13.44 -14.50 5.65
CA PRO A 295 -13.16 -13.15 5.18
C PRO A 295 -13.70 -12.98 3.75
N ARG A 296 -14.40 -11.86 3.51
CA ARG A 296 -14.78 -11.44 2.16
C ARG A 296 -13.52 -11.01 1.40
N ASP A 297 -12.89 -11.95 0.73
CA ASP A 297 -11.72 -11.66 -0.09
C ASP A 297 -12.15 -11.29 -1.51
N LEU A 298 -12.35 -9.99 -1.70
CA LEU A 298 -11.81 -9.16 -2.79
C LEU A 298 -12.46 -7.77 -2.70
N ARG A 299 -11.65 -6.71 -2.64
CA ARG A 299 -12.19 -5.34 -2.67
C ARG A 299 -12.29 -4.86 -4.12
N PRO A 300 -13.49 -4.54 -4.65
CA PRO A 300 -13.64 -4.03 -6.01
C PRO A 300 -12.79 -2.79 -6.31
N LYS A 301 -12.44 -2.01 -5.26
CA LYS A 301 -11.47 -0.89 -5.30
C LYS A 301 -10.11 -1.29 -5.90
N ASN A 302 -9.62 -2.51 -5.65
CA ASN A 302 -8.33 -2.96 -6.17
C ASN A 302 -8.38 -3.16 -7.70
N ALA A 303 -9.38 -3.91 -8.19
CA ALA A 303 -9.58 -4.13 -9.62
C ALA A 303 -9.75 -2.81 -10.39
N TYR A 304 -10.58 -1.91 -9.86
CA TYR A 304 -10.77 -0.56 -10.35
C TYR A 304 -9.42 0.18 -10.53
N ASN A 305 -8.56 0.18 -9.50
CA ASN A 305 -7.27 0.86 -9.56
C ASN A 305 -6.34 0.29 -10.64
N LEU A 306 -6.35 -1.03 -10.85
CA LEU A 306 -5.47 -1.70 -11.81
C LEU A 306 -5.88 -1.42 -13.26
N ILE A 307 -7.18 -1.51 -13.58
CA ILE A 307 -7.69 -1.16 -14.92
C ILE A 307 -7.38 0.31 -15.24
N ARG A 308 -7.56 1.19 -14.26
CA ARG A 308 -7.23 2.61 -14.39
C ARG A 308 -5.74 2.86 -14.66
N LEU A 309 -4.85 2.11 -14.02
CA LEU A 309 -3.40 2.20 -14.28
C LEU A 309 -3.02 1.69 -15.67
N LEU A 310 -3.70 0.63 -16.18
CA LEU A 310 -3.50 0.15 -17.55
C LEU A 310 -3.88 1.21 -18.59
N ASP A 311 -5.05 1.83 -18.42
CA ASP A 311 -5.51 2.92 -19.29
C ASP A 311 -4.53 4.10 -19.28
N LEU A 312 -4.12 4.55 -18.10
CA LEU A 312 -3.14 5.64 -17.97
C LEU A 312 -1.82 5.30 -18.67
N ALA A 313 -1.33 4.06 -18.49
CA ALA A 313 -0.10 3.61 -19.14
C ALA A 313 -0.21 3.65 -20.66
N ILE A 314 -1.32 3.16 -21.22
CA ILE A 314 -1.58 3.19 -22.67
C ILE A 314 -1.53 4.63 -23.17
N ARG A 315 -2.31 5.54 -22.57
CA ARG A 315 -2.40 6.94 -23.02
C ARG A 315 -1.07 7.67 -22.95
N TRP A 316 -0.32 7.48 -21.86
CA TRP A 316 0.98 8.14 -21.72
C TRP A 316 2.01 7.57 -22.70
N LEU A 317 2.00 6.26 -22.93
CA LEU A 317 2.88 5.62 -23.91
C LEU A 317 2.52 5.97 -25.36
N THR A 318 1.26 6.28 -25.68
CA THR A 318 0.88 6.77 -27.02
C THR A 318 1.22 8.24 -27.26
N GLY A 319 1.68 8.95 -26.22
CA GLY A 319 2.02 10.38 -26.32
C GLY A 319 0.81 11.31 -26.20
N GLU A 320 -0.33 10.81 -25.71
CA GLU A 320 -1.44 11.69 -25.32
C GLU A 320 -0.99 12.68 -24.22
N PRO A 321 -1.64 13.84 -24.08
CA PRO A 321 -1.39 14.73 -22.96
C PRO A 321 -1.40 13.95 -21.64
N PRO A 322 -0.37 14.10 -20.78
CA PRO A 322 -0.16 13.23 -19.63
C PRO A 322 -1.07 13.60 -18.46
N GLU A 323 -2.38 13.54 -18.70
CA GLU A 323 -3.42 13.83 -17.73
C GLU A 323 -3.71 12.58 -16.90
N VAL A 324 -3.77 12.77 -15.58
CA VAL A 324 -4.15 11.72 -14.62
C VAL A 324 -5.63 11.39 -14.72
N ARG A 325 -6.49 12.35 -15.10
CA ARG A 325 -7.94 12.16 -15.13
C ARG A 325 -8.33 10.93 -15.99
N VAL A 326 -9.28 10.15 -15.49
CA VAL A 326 -9.84 9.02 -16.24
C VAL A 326 -10.56 9.53 -17.49
N SER A 327 -10.41 8.82 -18.61
CA SER A 327 -11.14 9.11 -19.84
C SER A 327 -12.66 9.01 -19.64
N GLU A 328 -13.42 9.90 -20.26
CA GLU A 328 -14.89 9.92 -20.13
C GLU A 328 -15.54 8.62 -20.62
N SER A 329 -14.91 7.91 -21.57
CA SER A 329 -15.39 6.61 -22.06
C SER A 329 -15.18 5.47 -21.06
N LEU A 330 -14.09 5.48 -20.28
CA LEU A 330 -13.78 4.42 -19.32
C LEU A 330 -14.40 4.67 -17.94
N ARG A 331 -14.68 5.93 -17.60
CA ARG A 331 -15.18 6.36 -16.30
C ARG A 331 -16.44 5.60 -15.82
N PRO A 332 -17.50 5.40 -16.62
CA PRO A 332 -18.69 4.66 -16.18
C PRO A 332 -18.37 3.21 -15.80
N THR A 333 -17.58 2.51 -16.62
CA THR A 333 -17.15 1.13 -16.39
C THR A 333 -16.34 1.02 -15.10
N LEU A 334 -15.40 1.93 -14.91
CA LEU A 334 -14.59 1.97 -13.69
C LEU A 334 -15.43 2.20 -12.43
N LEU A 335 -16.40 3.11 -12.46
CA LEU A 335 -17.29 3.31 -11.32
C LEU A 335 -18.16 2.07 -11.03
N ALA A 336 -18.65 1.38 -12.06
CA ALA A 336 -19.36 0.11 -11.90
C ALA A 336 -18.48 -0.98 -11.26
N ILE A 337 -17.21 -1.09 -11.69
CA ILE A 337 -16.22 -1.97 -11.05
C ILE A 337 -16.02 -1.57 -9.58
N LYS A 338 -15.83 -0.28 -9.29
CA LYS A 338 -15.61 0.22 -7.92
C LYS A 338 -16.78 -0.13 -6.98
N ARG A 339 -18.02 -0.11 -7.48
CA ARG A 339 -19.23 -0.50 -6.74
C ARG A 339 -19.46 -2.01 -6.67
N GLY A 340 -18.65 -2.82 -7.35
CA GLY A 340 -18.81 -4.28 -7.39
C GLY A 340 -19.94 -4.76 -8.30
N GLU A 341 -20.41 -3.92 -9.22
CA GLU A 341 -21.49 -4.24 -10.17
C GLU A 341 -20.99 -5.07 -11.35
N VAL A 342 -19.67 -5.07 -11.60
CA VAL A 342 -19.03 -5.80 -12.69
C VAL A 342 -18.44 -7.11 -12.15
N PRO A 343 -18.90 -8.28 -12.64
CA PRO A 343 -18.30 -9.57 -12.31
C PRO A 343 -16.81 -9.62 -12.67
N MET A 344 -16.01 -10.31 -11.86
CA MET A 344 -14.57 -10.45 -12.14
C MET A 344 -14.23 -11.02 -13.52
N PRO A 345 -14.96 -12.01 -14.07
CA PRO A 345 -14.69 -12.47 -15.43
C PRO A 345 -14.72 -11.35 -16.47
N ASP A 346 -15.59 -10.37 -16.29
CA ASP A 346 -15.75 -9.22 -17.18
C ASP A 346 -14.64 -8.19 -16.96
N VAL A 347 -14.21 -7.97 -15.70
CA VAL A 347 -13.02 -7.17 -15.38
C VAL A 347 -11.78 -7.77 -16.05
N MET A 348 -11.61 -9.08 -15.97
CA MET A 348 -10.48 -9.78 -16.60
C MET A 348 -10.59 -9.76 -18.13
N ALA A 349 -11.81 -9.80 -18.70
CA ALA A 349 -12.01 -9.61 -20.13
C ALA A 349 -11.58 -8.22 -20.59
N LEU A 350 -11.93 -7.18 -19.83
CA LEU A 350 -11.47 -5.82 -20.07
C LEU A 350 -9.94 -5.70 -19.99
N ALA A 351 -9.32 -6.31 -18.99
CA ALA A 351 -7.85 -6.34 -18.89
C ALA A 351 -7.20 -7.00 -20.10
N ARG A 352 -7.75 -8.14 -20.56
CA ARG A 352 -7.27 -8.85 -21.76
C ARG A 352 -7.42 -8.02 -23.03
N ASP A 353 -8.44 -7.19 -23.15
CA ASP A 353 -8.62 -6.25 -24.27
C ASP A 353 -7.61 -5.09 -24.23
N LEU A 354 -7.25 -4.63 -23.03
CA LEU A 354 -6.23 -3.59 -22.85
C LEU A 354 -4.80 -4.09 -23.09
N THR A 355 -4.51 -5.38 -22.91
CA THR A 355 -3.15 -5.92 -23.07
C THR A 355 -2.56 -5.71 -24.47
N PRO A 356 -3.23 -6.08 -25.59
CA PRO A 356 -2.71 -5.79 -26.93
C PRO A 356 -2.49 -4.29 -27.19
N ARG A 357 -3.37 -3.44 -26.64
CA ARG A 357 -3.27 -1.98 -26.76
C ARG A 357 -2.04 -1.44 -26.01
N LEU A 358 -1.75 -1.98 -24.83
CA LEU A 358 -0.56 -1.65 -24.05
C LEU A 358 0.73 -2.06 -24.78
N GLU A 359 0.76 -3.26 -25.38
CA GLU A 359 1.93 -3.69 -26.17
C GLU A 359 2.14 -2.80 -27.40
N ALA A 360 1.07 -2.52 -28.15
CA ALA A 360 1.14 -1.62 -29.31
C ALA A 360 1.61 -0.21 -28.91
N ALA A 361 1.11 0.32 -27.79
CA ALA A 361 1.54 1.61 -27.25
C ALA A 361 3.02 1.61 -26.86
N ARG A 362 3.52 0.54 -26.23
CA ARG A 362 4.95 0.37 -25.90
C ARG A 362 5.82 0.36 -27.16
N GLU A 363 5.39 -0.33 -28.21
CA GLU A 363 6.15 -0.49 -29.46
C GLU A 363 6.22 0.80 -30.28
N ALA A 364 5.11 1.54 -30.34
CA ALA A 364 5.01 2.79 -31.09
C ALA A 364 5.31 4.05 -30.26
N SER A 365 5.73 3.90 -29.00
CA SER A 365 5.86 5.00 -28.05
C SER A 365 6.85 6.08 -28.52
N PRO A 366 6.48 7.38 -28.44
CA PRO A 366 7.38 8.48 -28.71
C PRO A 366 8.27 8.84 -27.50
N LEU A 367 8.00 8.25 -26.33
CA LEU A 367 8.74 8.53 -25.11
C LEU A 367 10.19 7.99 -25.19
N PRO A 368 11.14 8.62 -24.47
CA PRO A 368 12.49 8.08 -24.40
C PRO A 368 12.52 6.74 -23.64
N ARG A 369 13.59 5.96 -23.87
CA ARG A 369 13.80 4.69 -23.14
C ARG A 369 13.92 4.89 -21.63
N HIS A 370 14.59 5.96 -21.21
CA HIS A 370 14.78 6.31 -19.81
C HIS A 370 14.52 7.80 -19.59
N ALA A 371 14.14 8.15 -18.36
CA ALA A 371 14.01 9.54 -17.92
C ALA A 371 15.36 10.28 -17.92
N ASP A 372 15.33 11.61 -18.01
CA ASP A 372 16.53 12.45 -18.00
C ASP A 372 17.13 12.57 -16.59
N VAL A 373 18.05 11.65 -16.28
CA VAL A 373 18.77 11.61 -15.01
C VAL A 373 19.62 12.87 -14.80
N ALA A 374 20.22 13.41 -15.87
CA ALA A 374 21.13 14.54 -15.75
C ALA A 374 20.37 15.82 -15.39
N LEU A 375 19.20 16.05 -15.96
CA LEU A 375 18.33 17.17 -15.57
C LEU A 375 17.80 16.99 -14.15
N ALA A 376 17.34 15.79 -13.79
CA ALA A 376 16.85 15.49 -12.45
C ALA A 376 17.91 15.73 -11.37
N GLU A 377 19.16 15.32 -11.63
CA GLU A 377 20.31 15.55 -10.75
C GLU A 377 20.61 17.05 -10.58
N ARG A 378 20.54 17.84 -11.67
CA ARG A 378 20.73 19.30 -11.59
C ARG A 378 19.68 19.96 -10.71
N VAL A 379 18.39 19.62 -10.89
CA VAL A 379 17.29 20.17 -10.07
C VAL A 379 17.46 19.78 -8.59
N LEU A 380 17.84 18.53 -8.30
CA LEU A 380 18.10 18.11 -6.93
C LEU A 380 19.24 18.92 -6.28
N ARG A 381 20.33 19.14 -7.01
CA ARG A 381 21.47 19.94 -6.53
C ARG A 381 21.07 21.38 -6.28
N ALA A 382 20.37 22.02 -7.22
CA ALA A 382 19.88 23.39 -7.08
C ALA A 382 18.98 23.55 -5.85
N ALA A 383 18.04 22.63 -5.62
CA ALA A 383 17.18 22.66 -4.44
C ALA A 383 17.97 22.52 -3.12
N ARG A 384 19.00 21.67 -3.08
CA ARG A 384 19.86 21.50 -1.91
C ARG A 384 20.75 22.72 -1.66
N GLU A 385 21.32 23.29 -2.71
CA GLU A 385 22.12 24.51 -2.65
C GLU A 385 21.28 25.69 -2.14
N GLU A 386 20.05 25.82 -2.61
CA GLU A 386 19.13 26.86 -2.16
C GLU A 386 18.70 26.66 -0.70
N ALA A 387 18.39 25.43 -0.29
CA ALA A 387 18.11 25.12 1.12
C ALA A 387 19.31 25.44 2.03
N ALA A 388 20.54 25.10 1.60
CA ALA A 388 21.76 25.44 2.33
C ALA A 388 22.01 26.96 2.37
N ARG A 389 21.77 27.67 1.26
CA ARG A 389 21.88 29.14 1.21
C ARG A 389 20.93 29.79 2.20
N ARG A 390 19.66 29.37 2.25
CA ARG A 390 18.67 29.87 3.22
C ARG A 390 19.10 29.63 4.67
N ALA A 391 19.69 28.46 4.95
CA ALA A 391 20.24 28.12 6.27
C ALA A 391 21.39 29.05 6.66
N LEU A 392 22.41 29.16 5.80
CA LEU A 392 23.62 29.95 6.07
C LEU A 392 23.37 31.46 6.15
N THR A 393 22.34 31.94 5.46
CA THR A 393 21.95 33.36 5.49
C THR A 393 20.87 33.67 6.53
N ALA A 394 20.43 32.68 7.31
CA ALA A 394 19.31 32.80 8.25
C ALA A 394 18.08 33.46 7.61
N THR A 395 17.78 33.10 6.35
CA THR A 395 16.57 33.58 5.66
C THR A 395 15.35 33.17 6.47
N ARG A 396 14.37 34.06 6.69
CA ARG A 396 13.14 33.69 7.40
C ARG A 396 12.45 32.51 6.72
N GLY A 397 11.95 31.56 7.49
CA GLY A 397 11.28 30.35 7.00
C GLY A 397 11.97 29.04 7.40
N PRO A 398 11.38 27.90 7.00
CA PRO A 398 11.67 26.57 7.57
C PRO A 398 12.98 25.95 7.09
N TRP A 399 13.72 26.62 6.22
CA TRP A 399 15.09 26.25 5.82
C TRP A 399 16.16 27.22 6.32
N GLY A 400 15.77 28.28 7.03
CA GLY A 400 16.68 29.29 7.57
C GLY A 400 16.45 29.56 9.04
N ALA A 401 16.06 30.78 9.41
CA ALA A 401 15.94 31.20 10.81
C ALA A 401 14.92 30.38 11.62
N ASP A 402 13.89 29.85 10.96
CA ASP A 402 12.83 29.07 11.58
C ASP A 402 12.99 27.55 11.32
N ALA A 403 14.19 27.10 10.93
CA ALA A 403 14.43 25.70 10.62
C ALA A 403 14.19 24.81 11.86
N PRO A 404 13.42 23.71 11.72
CA PRO A 404 13.17 22.81 12.83
C PRO A 404 14.50 22.18 13.31
N PRO A 405 14.67 21.98 14.62
CA PRO A 405 15.89 21.36 15.15
C PRO A 405 16.05 19.95 14.58
N PRO A 406 17.28 19.52 14.24
CA PRO A 406 17.52 18.17 13.77
C PRO A 406 17.30 17.15 14.90
N PRO A 407 17.03 15.88 14.55
CA PRO A 407 16.91 14.82 15.54
C PRO A 407 18.24 14.62 16.28
N GLU A 408 18.18 14.47 17.60
CA GLU A 408 19.34 14.18 18.42
C GLU A 408 19.76 12.72 18.28
N ALA A 409 21.03 12.49 17.97
CA ALA A 409 21.59 11.14 17.96
C ALA A 409 21.72 10.61 19.39
N ARG A 410 21.22 9.39 19.63
CA ARG A 410 21.40 8.66 20.89
C ARG A 410 22.23 7.40 20.62
N PHE A 411 23.01 6.96 21.62
CA PHE A 411 23.87 5.77 21.47
C PHE A 411 23.06 4.48 21.28
N ASP A 412 21.85 4.42 21.84
CA ASP A 412 20.99 3.24 21.84
C ASP A 412 19.95 3.23 20.69
N ASP A 413 20.15 4.03 19.64
CA ASP A 413 19.13 4.34 18.63
C ASP A 413 19.18 3.56 17.32
#